data_AF-A0A2E2UY23-F1
#
_entry.id   AF-A0A2E2UY23-F1
#
_cell.length_a   1.000
_cell.length_b   1.000
_cell.length_c   1.000
_cell.angle_alpha   90.00
_cell.angle_beta   90.00
_cell.angle_gamma   90.00
#
_symmetry.space_group_name_H-M   'P 1'
#
loop_
_entity.id
_entity.type
_entity.pdbx_description
1 polymer ?
#
loop_
_entity_poly.entity_id
_entity_poly.type
_entity_poly.pdbx_seq_one_letter_code
_entity_poly.pdbx_strand_id
1 'polypeptide(L)'
;MTKKGRISKVELFYIENNSSSMSAEEIASDLGRSVALVKKHIKNEASSDGGPTVGSLMARKDDKGVVIMTENASTRADEIIKQSNPVTNRKDIVTEIKKNV
;
A
#
# COMPACT_ATOMS: atom_id res chain seq x y z
N MET A 1 -12.62 21.76 -16.55
CA MET A 1 -12.36 20.34 -16.90
C MET A 1 -11.15 19.86 -16.12
N THR A 2 -11.20 18.69 -15.50
CA THR A 2 -10.07 18.12 -14.75
C THR A 2 -9.19 17.26 -15.65
N LYS A 3 -7.87 17.33 -15.46
CA LYS A 3 -6.91 16.50 -16.21
C LYS A 3 -7.18 15.02 -15.92
N LYS A 4 -7.40 14.23 -16.97
CA LYS A 4 -7.65 12.79 -16.88
C LYS A 4 -6.33 12.00 -16.99
N GLY A 5 -6.27 10.85 -16.31
CA GLY A 5 -5.11 9.96 -16.34
C GLY A 5 -4.31 9.95 -15.05
N ARG A 6 -3.23 9.16 -15.02
CA ARG A 6 -2.32 9.08 -13.86
C ARG A 6 -1.67 10.43 -13.58
N ILE A 7 -1.24 10.65 -12.34
CA ILE A 7 -0.42 11.79 -11.98
C ILE A 7 0.97 11.62 -12.61
N SER A 8 1.47 12.70 -13.19
CA SER A 8 2.84 12.75 -13.73
C SER A 8 3.85 12.95 -12.59
N LYS A 9 5.12 12.62 -12.85
CA LYS A 9 6.20 12.81 -11.86
C LYS A 9 6.33 14.27 -11.38
N VAL A 10 6.10 15.23 -12.28
CA VAL A 10 6.14 16.67 -11.97
C VAL A 10 5.01 17.06 -11.03
N GLU A 11 3.80 16.57 -11.29
CA GLU A 11 2.64 16.79 -10.43
C GLU A 11 2.84 16.12 -9.06
N LEU A 12 3.48 14.95 -9.00
CA LEU A 12 3.80 14.25 -7.76
C LEU A 12 4.78 15.07 -6.90
N PHE A 13 5.88 15.52 -7.49
CA PHE A 13 6.88 16.37 -6.83
C PHE A 13 6.28 17.70 -6.31
N TYR A 14 5.29 18.25 -7.02
CA TYR A 14 4.57 19.43 -6.55
C TYR A 14 3.72 19.15 -5.31
N ILE A 15 3.06 17.98 -5.26
CA ILE A 15 2.28 17.55 -4.09
C ILE A 15 3.20 17.30 -2.90
N GLU A 16 4.32 16.60 -3.10
CA GLU A 16 5.33 16.30 -2.08
C GLU A 16 5.80 17.58 -1.37
N ASN A 17 6.28 18.58 -2.13
CA ASN A 17 6.87 19.80 -1.56
C ASN A 17 5.86 20.76 -0.93
N ASN A 18 4.62 20.78 -1.42
CA ASN A 18 3.59 21.72 -0.94
C ASN A 18 2.60 21.10 0.04
N SER A 19 2.70 19.79 0.29
CA SER A 19 1.84 19.04 1.23
C SER A 19 1.85 19.61 2.65
N SER A 20 2.94 20.28 3.05
CA SER A 20 3.14 20.83 4.39
C SER A 20 2.67 22.28 4.55
N SER A 21 2.57 23.03 3.44
CA SER A 21 2.32 24.48 3.45
C SER A 21 0.95 24.86 2.90
N MET A 22 0.36 24.05 2.01
CA MET A 22 -0.89 24.37 1.33
C MET A 22 -1.97 23.32 1.59
N SER A 23 -3.22 23.75 1.50
CA SER A 23 -4.36 22.85 1.62
C SER A 23 -4.52 21.98 0.37
N ALA A 24 -5.10 20.78 0.53
CA ALA A 24 -5.32 19.87 -0.60
C ALA A 24 -6.25 20.44 -1.68
N GLU A 25 -7.01 21.48 -1.37
CA GLU A 25 -7.93 22.17 -2.29
C GLU A 25 -7.18 23.16 -3.19
N GLU A 26 -6.23 23.91 -2.62
CA GLU A 26 -5.35 24.82 -3.35
C GLU A 26 -4.45 24.04 -4.32
N ILE A 27 -3.82 22.97 -3.83
CA ILE A 27 -2.98 22.08 -4.65
C ILE A 27 -3.78 21.47 -5.81
N ALA A 28 -5.04 21.07 -5.56
CA ALA A 28 -5.91 20.53 -6.59
C ALA A 28 -6.30 21.58 -7.65
N SER A 29 -6.51 22.83 -7.22
CA SER A 29 -6.79 23.97 -8.10
C SER A 29 -5.60 24.26 -9.03
N ASP A 30 -4.39 24.37 -8.47
CA ASP A 30 -3.17 24.67 -9.23
C ASP A 30 -2.85 23.57 -10.26
N LEU A 31 -3.03 22.31 -9.89
CA LEU A 31 -2.77 21.17 -10.76
C LEU A 31 -3.90 20.94 -11.78
N GLY A 32 -5.10 21.47 -11.55
CA GLY A 32 -6.31 21.18 -12.32
C GLY A 32 -6.79 19.73 -12.15
N ARG A 33 -6.65 19.17 -10.95
CA ARG A 33 -6.98 17.78 -10.59
C ARG A 33 -8.12 17.73 -9.58
N SER A 34 -8.66 16.54 -9.30
CA SER A 34 -9.69 16.40 -8.28
C SER A 34 -9.07 16.37 -6.87
N VAL A 35 -9.74 17.04 -5.93
CA VAL A 35 -9.31 17.10 -4.51
C VAL A 35 -9.17 15.70 -3.92
N ALA A 36 -10.08 14.78 -4.26
CA ALA A 36 -10.05 13.39 -3.77
C ALA A 36 -8.77 12.65 -4.20
N LEU A 37 -8.27 12.93 -5.41
CA LEU A 37 -7.06 12.31 -5.94
C LEU A 37 -5.82 12.85 -5.22
N VAL A 38 -5.74 14.16 -5.02
CA VAL A 38 -4.65 14.80 -4.26
C VAL A 38 -4.61 14.31 -2.82
N LYS A 39 -5.76 14.25 -2.13
CA LYS A 39 -5.87 13.71 -0.76
C LYS A 39 -5.37 12.27 -0.65
N LYS A 40 -5.65 11.44 -1.67
CA LYS A 40 -5.16 10.05 -1.71
C LYS A 40 -3.64 9.99 -1.81
N HIS A 41 -3.02 10.87 -2.60
CA HIS A 41 -1.57 10.91 -2.73
C HIS A 41 -0.90 11.37 -1.43
N ILE A 42 -1.37 12.48 -0.84
CA ILE A 42 -0.85 12.97 0.46
C ILE A 42 -0.93 11.88 1.54
N LYS A 43 -2.04 11.13 1.61
CA LYS A 43 -2.20 10.03 2.57
C LYS A 43 -1.23 8.86 2.32
N ASN A 44 -1.00 8.52 1.05
CA ASN A 44 -0.07 7.46 0.69
C ASN A 44 1.39 7.86 0.95
N GLU A 45 1.72 9.15 0.84
CA GLU A 45 3.07 9.66 1.14
C GLU A 45 3.40 9.58 2.63
N ALA A 46 2.44 9.93 3.49
CA ALA A 46 2.56 9.68 4.93
C ALA A 46 2.72 8.18 5.27
N SER A 47 2.40 7.30 4.33
CA SER A 47 2.61 5.84 4.45
C SER A 47 3.87 5.35 3.73
N SER A 48 4.51 6.19 2.90
CA SER A 48 5.71 5.87 2.12
C SER A 48 6.99 6.37 2.75
N ASP A 49 6.93 7.10 3.87
CA ASP A 49 8.03 7.12 4.83
C ASP A 49 8.33 5.67 5.16
N GLY A 50 9.42 5.15 4.57
CA GLY A 50 9.75 3.74 4.42
C GLY A 50 9.83 2.97 5.73
N GLY A 51 8.68 2.72 6.35
CA GLY A 51 8.55 1.85 7.48
C GLY A 51 9.15 0.49 7.10
N PRO A 52 9.88 -0.17 8.02
CA PRO A 52 10.45 -1.47 7.71
C PRO A 52 9.33 -2.41 7.27
N THR A 53 9.31 -2.78 5.99
CA THR A 53 8.39 -3.79 5.50
C THR A 53 8.76 -5.11 6.17
N VAL A 54 7.81 -6.04 6.35
CA VAL A 54 8.13 -7.37 6.93
C VAL A 54 9.33 -8.01 6.21
N GLY A 55 9.43 -7.86 4.89
CA GLY A 55 10.55 -8.34 4.08
C GLY A 55 11.90 -7.66 4.33
N SER A 56 11.95 -6.45 4.90
CA SER A 56 13.19 -5.77 5.29
C SER A 56 13.68 -6.21 6.68
N LEU A 57 12.80 -6.80 7.49
CA LEU A 57 13.14 -7.34 8.81
C LEU A 57 13.65 -8.79 8.71
N MET A 58 13.41 -9.47 7.60
CA MET A 58 13.96 -10.80 7.34
C MET A 58 15.48 -10.76 7.16
N ALA A 59 16.17 -11.75 7.73
CA ALA A 59 17.60 -11.89 7.53
C ALA A 59 17.87 -12.57 6.18
N ARG A 60 18.74 -11.98 5.36
CA ARG A 60 19.17 -12.57 4.08
C ARG A 60 20.62 -12.98 4.19
N LYS A 61 20.95 -14.17 3.69
CA LYS A 61 22.33 -14.63 3.51
C LYS A 61 22.64 -14.62 2.02
N ASP A 62 23.24 -13.54 1.55
CA ASP A 62 23.51 -13.32 0.12
C ASP A 62 24.40 -14.42 -0.47
N ASP A 63 25.32 -14.96 0.32
CA ASP A 63 26.22 -16.06 -0.06
C ASP A 63 25.49 -17.38 -0.36
N LYS A 64 24.30 -17.58 0.21
CA LYS A 64 23.55 -18.84 0.11
C LYS A 64 22.19 -18.68 -0.56
N GLY A 65 21.79 -17.46 -0.89
CA GLY A 65 20.46 -17.15 -1.44
C GLY A 65 19.31 -17.52 -0.50
N VAL A 66 19.56 -17.67 0.81
CA VAL A 66 18.55 -18.07 1.79
C VAL A 66 18.02 -16.86 2.55
N VAL A 67 16.71 -16.81 2.72
CA VAL A 67 16.01 -15.85 3.56
C VAL A 67 15.55 -16.56 4.83
N ILE A 68 15.90 -16.03 6.00
CA ILE A 68 15.56 -16.56 7.31
C ILE A 68 14.58 -15.60 7.97
N MET A 69 13.46 -16.16 8.44
CA MET A 69 12.47 -15.39 9.20
C MET A 69 13.02 -15.03 10.57
N THR A 70 13.02 -13.73 10.88
CA THR A 70 13.47 -13.21 12.16
C THR A 70 12.28 -13.01 13.09
N GLU A 71 12.53 -13.03 14.40
CA GLU A 71 11.52 -12.79 15.42
C GLU A 71 10.78 -11.46 15.21
N ASN A 72 11.51 -10.39 14.86
CA ASN A 72 10.96 -9.09 14.56
C ASN A 72 10.01 -9.09 13.34
N ALA A 73 10.29 -9.93 12.34
CA ALA A 73 9.42 -10.08 11.19
C ALA A 73 8.16 -10.87 11.55
N SER A 74 8.29 -11.90 12.40
CA SER A 74 7.17 -12.71 12.89
C SER A 74 6.19 -11.89 13.72
N THR A 75 6.68 -11.12 14.69
CA THR A 75 5.81 -10.29 15.56
C THR A 75 5.02 -9.27 14.74
N ARG A 76 5.67 -8.59 13.79
CA ARG A 76 4.98 -7.66 12.88
C ARG A 76 3.97 -8.35 11.98
N ALA A 77 4.26 -9.55 11.49
CA ALA A 77 3.32 -10.30 10.66
C ALA A 77 2.05 -10.65 11.47
N ASP A 78 2.20 -11.09 12.72
CA ASP A 78 1.09 -11.42 13.60
C ASP A 78 0.22 -10.20 13.93
N GLU A 79 0.83 -9.03 14.12
CA GLU A 79 0.10 -7.76 14.33
C GLU A 79 -0.76 -7.40 13.12
N ILE A 80 -0.25 -7.54 11.90
CA ILE A 80 -0.99 -7.26 10.67
C ILE A 80 -2.18 -8.22 10.52
N ILE A 81 -1.98 -9.51 10.80
CA ILE A 81 -3.04 -10.52 10.71
C ILE A 81 -4.18 -10.18 11.67
N LYS A 82 -3.86 -9.79 12.91
CA LYS A 82 -4.84 -9.41 13.94
C LYS A 82 -5.62 -8.15 13.58
N GLN A 83 -5.03 -7.22 12.82
CA GLN A 83 -5.68 -5.97 12.39
C GLN A 83 -6.54 -6.13 11.13
N SER A 84 -6.37 -7.21 10.37
CA SER A 84 -7.18 -7.45 9.18
C SER A 84 -8.60 -7.91 9.57
N ASN A 85 -9.63 -7.28 9.00
CA ASN A 85 -10.99 -7.81 9.10
C ASN A 85 -10.99 -9.26 8.62
N PRO A 86 -11.70 -10.18 9.31
CA PRO A 86 -11.72 -11.59 8.92
C PRO A 86 -12.12 -11.67 7.45
N VAL A 87 -11.27 -12.31 6.64
CA VAL A 87 -11.53 -12.59 5.23
C VAL A 87 -12.91 -13.25 5.19
N THR A 88 -13.92 -12.52 4.75
CA THR A 88 -15.27 -13.04 4.60
C THR A 88 -15.16 -14.31 3.78
N ASN A 89 -15.51 -15.44 4.39
CA ASN A 89 -15.44 -16.79 3.86
C ASN A 89 -15.62 -16.81 2.34
N ARG A 90 -14.53 -17.01 1.58
CA ARG A 90 -14.65 -17.30 0.16
C ARG A 90 -15.36 -18.65 0.07
N LYS A 91 -16.62 -18.65 -0.37
CA LYS A 91 -17.45 -19.86 -0.56
C LYS A 91 -17.08 -20.64 -1.82
N ASP A 92 -16.04 -20.23 -2.52
CA ASP A 92 -15.72 -20.74 -3.84
C ASP A 92 -14.49 -21.63 -3.71
N ILE A 93 -14.71 -22.89 -3.34
CA ILE A 93 -14.05 -24.12 -3.83
C ILE A 93 -14.67 -25.26 -3.01
N VAL A 94 -15.79 -25.79 -3.50
CA VAL A 94 -16.27 -27.12 -3.14
C VAL A 94 -16.06 -27.97 -4.39
N THR A 95 -14.97 -28.71 -4.46
CA THR A 95 -14.81 -29.77 -5.47
C THR A 95 -15.36 -31.07 -4.90
N GLU A 96 -16.64 -31.35 -5.13
CA GLU A 96 -17.21 -32.67 -4.85
C GLU A 96 -17.02 -33.60 -6.07
N ILE A 97 -16.46 -34.78 -5.82
CA ILE A 97 -16.39 -35.84 -6.83
C ILE A 97 -17.75 -36.54 -6.86
N LYS A 98 -18.46 -36.42 -7.98
CA LYS A 98 -19.76 -37.06 -8.20
C LYS A 98 -19.59 -38.58 -8.15
N LYS A 99 -20.21 -39.25 -7.17
CA LYS A 99 -20.32 -40.72 -7.17
C LYS A 99 -21.34 -41.12 -8.24
N ASN A 100 -20.91 -41.87 -9.25
CA ASN A 100 -21.82 -42.53 -10.18
C ASN A 100 -22.45 -43.73 -9.46
N VAL A 101 -23.78 -43.79 -9.52
CA VAL A 101 -24.58 -44.99 -9.22
C VAL A 101 -24.43 -45.97 -10.36
#